data_AF-A0A7S4IFN0-F1
#
_entry.id   AF-A0A7S4IFN0-F1
#
_cell.length_a   1.000
_cell.length_b   1.000
_cell.length_c   1.000
_cell.angle_alpha   90.00
_cell.angle_beta   90.00
_cell.angle_gamma   90.00
#
_symmetry.space_group_name_H-M   'P 1'
#
loop_
_entity.id
_entity.type
_entity.pdbx_description
1 polymer ?
#
loop_
_entity_poly.entity_id
_entity_poly.type
_entity_poly.pdbx_seq_one_letter_code
_entity_poly.pdbx_strand_id
1 'polypeptide(L)'
;KMEGLQDLIQTARGYDSIQFTFGHKGSSAPVTIPHKETPDRIVVSVEFCQVRVQWLFLFDLNDLSYPPDIILPDLWPEYITDISQLQVLTTWSITNVHCFLRLLIDLYEKFSEYQKALFANVADERIKFEFATLQHDTRVRFLVLEEPVPEYHCMIPIEVDFNIYNSKSHSLDSALH
;
A
#
# COMPACT_ATOMS: atom_id res chain seq x y z
N LYS A 1 6.08 -25.93 -5.17
CA LYS A 1 6.95 -24.76 -4.89
C LYS A 1 6.37 -23.47 -5.47
N MET A 2 6.06 -23.39 -6.78
CA MET A 2 5.27 -22.27 -7.31
C MET A 2 3.87 -22.15 -6.67
N GLU A 3 3.25 -23.28 -6.28
CA GLU A 3 1.97 -23.30 -5.56
C GLU A 3 2.00 -22.48 -4.27
N GLY A 4 3.07 -22.59 -3.46
CA GLY A 4 3.18 -21.83 -2.20
C GLY A 4 3.25 -20.31 -2.43
N LEU A 5 3.92 -19.86 -3.49
CA LEU A 5 3.94 -18.44 -3.85
C LEU A 5 2.57 -17.97 -4.36
N GLN A 6 1.87 -18.81 -5.13
CA GLN A 6 0.51 -18.53 -5.59
C GLN A 6 -0.47 -18.43 -4.43
N ASP A 7 -0.35 -19.29 -3.41
CA ASP A 7 -1.20 -19.26 -2.20
C ASP A 7 -1.00 -17.97 -1.40
N LEU A 8 0.26 -17.53 -1.23
CA LEU A 8 0.59 -16.26 -0.57
C LEU A 8 -0.04 -15.06 -1.29
N ILE A 9 0.01 -15.07 -2.62
CA ILE A 9 -0.52 -13.97 -3.45
C ILE A 9 -2.04 -14.00 -3.48
N GLN A 10 -2.63 -15.18 -3.58
CA GLN A 10 -4.09 -15.33 -3.60
C GLN A 10 -4.70 -14.83 -2.29
N THR A 11 -4.02 -15.03 -1.17
CA THR A 11 -4.42 -14.49 0.13
C THR A 11 -4.37 -12.96 0.16
N ALA A 12 -3.38 -12.36 -0.49
CA ALA A 12 -3.21 -10.90 -0.52
C ALA A 12 -4.12 -10.19 -1.54
N ARG A 13 -4.62 -10.89 -2.57
CA ARG A 13 -5.55 -10.36 -3.59
C ARG A 13 -6.94 -10.00 -3.06
N GLY A 14 -7.30 -10.41 -1.84
CA GLY A 14 -8.58 -10.06 -1.22
C GLY A 14 -8.70 -8.60 -0.77
N TYR A 15 -7.67 -7.76 -1.00
CA TYR A 15 -7.62 -6.37 -0.61
C TYR A 15 -7.76 -5.46 -1.84
N ASP A 16 -8.86 -4.71 -1.92
CA ASP A 16 -9.23 -3.89 -3.08
C ASP A 16 -8.19 -2.84 -3.49
N SER A 17 -7.32 -2.43 -2.57
CA SER A 17 -6.25 -1.43 -2.79
C SER A 17 -4.93 -1.99 -3.30
N ILE A 18 -4.81 -3.32 -3.45
CA ILE A 18 -3.56 -4.00 -3.81
C ILE A 18 -3.70 -4.72 -5.15
N GLN A 19 -2.98 -4.23 -6.17
CA GLN A 19 -2.89 -4.85 -7.48
C GLN A 19 -1.58 -5.61 -7.62
N PHE A 20 -1.66 -6.89 -7.95
CA PHE A 20 -0.49 -7.72 -8.22
C PHE A 20 -0.26 -7.83 -9.71
N THR A 21 0.90 -7.37 -10.16
CA THR A 21 1.35 -7.59 -11.54
C THR A 21 2.57 -8.50 -11.51
N PHE A 22 2.41 -9.67 -12.12
CA PHE A 22 3.54 -10.49 -12.56
C PHE A 22 3.97 -9.93 -13.91
N GLY A 23 5.27 -9.78 -14.13
CA GLY A 23 5.82 -9.01 -15.24
C GLY A 23 5.02 -9.07 -16.55
N HIS A 24 4.18 -8.07 -16.79
CA HIS A 24 3.80 -7.61 -18.12
C HIS A 24 3.39 -6.12 -18.06
N LYS A 25 3.81 -5.39 -19.10
CA LYS A 25 3.72 -3.94 -19.30
C LYS A 25 2.31 -3.37 -19.12
N GLY A 26 2.23 -2.28 -18.35
CA GLY A 26 1.27 -1.19 -18.54
C GLY A 26 2.01 0.14 -18.40
N SER A 27 2.19 0.83 -19.54
CA SER A 27 2.76 2.18 -19.72
C SER A 27 2.27 3.18 -18.65
N SER A 28 3.10 3.98 -17.97
CA SER A 28 3.99 5.04 -18.49
C SER A 28 5.32 5.18 -17.72
N ALA A 29 6.43 5.23 -18.44
CA ALA A 29 7.85 5.20 -17.99
C ALA A 29 8.34 6.43 -17.18
N PRO A 30 9.55 6.42 -16.55
CA PRO A 30 10.63 5.41 -16.56
C PRO A 30 10.95 4.84 -15.15
N VAL A 31 11.16 3.54 -14.95
CA VAL A 31 12.42 2.84 -15.23
C VAL A 31 12.11 1.48 -15.87
N THR A 32 12.50 1.29 -17.12
CA THR A 32 12.29 0.02 -17.83
C THR A 32 13.50 -0.89 -17.58
N ILE A 33 13.46 -1.71 -16.54
CA ILE A 33 14.37 -2.86 -16.46
C ILE A 33 13.76 -3.98 -17.31
N PRO A 34 14.41 -4.44 -18.39
CA PRO A 34 13.86 -5.47 -19.27
C PRO A 34 14.05 -6.83 -18.59
N HIS A 35 13.17 -7.18 -17.66
CA HIS A 35 13.15 -8.53 -17.10
C HIS A 35 12.25 -9.42 -17.93
N LYS A 36 12.90 -10.37 -18.62
CA LYS A 36 12.32 -11.67 -18.99
C LYS A 36 11.45 -12.15 -17.82
N GLU A 37 10.24 -12.64 -18.10
CA GLU A 37 9.28 -13.10 -17.09
C GLU A 37 9.94 -14.11 -16.14
N THR A 38 10.40 -13.65 -14.99
CA THR A 38 10.96 -14.54 -13.97
C THR A 38 9.95 -14.63 -12.83
N PRO A 39 9.48 -15.85 -12.50
CA PRO A 39 8.40 -16.06 -11.51
C PRO A 39 8.80 -15.70 -10.07
N ASP A 40 10.07 -15.37 -9.84
CA ASP A 40 10.65 -14.86 -8.60
C ASP A 40 10.39 -13.37 -8.37
N ARG A 41 9.97 -12.62 -9.40
CA ARG A 41 9.78 -11.17 -9.35
C ARG A 41 8.32 -10.81 -9.33
N ILE A 42 7.90 -10.12 -8.27
CA ILE A 42 6.52 -9.65 -8.09
C ILE A 42 6.52 -8.15 -7.96
N VAL A 43 5.76 -7.47 -8.83
CA VAL A 43 5.48 -6.05 -8.69
C VAL A 43 4.12 -5.90 -8.03
N VAL A 44 4.11 -5.30 -6.85
CA VAL A 44 2.89 -4.95 -6.12
C VAL A 44 2.64 -3.47 -6.34
N SER A 45 1.50 -3.15 -6.94
CA SER A 45 1.02 -1.78 -7.10
C SER A 45 -0.03 -1.50 -6.04
N VAL A 46 0.26 -0.53 -5.18
CA VAL A 46 -0.60 -0.08 -4.11
C VAL A 46 -1.16 1.29 -4.48
N GLU A 47 -2.46 1.48 -4.32
CA GLU A 47 -3.06 2.81 -4.42
C GLU A 47 -2.92 3.56 -3.10
N PHE A 48 -2.32 4.75 -3.15
CA PHE A 48 -2.08 5.61 -2.02
C PHE A 48 -2.43 7.05 -2.41
N CYS A 49 -3.44 7.65 -1.78
CA CYS A 49 -3.93 8.99 -2.14
C CYS A 49 -4.24 9.17 -3.65
N GLN A 50 -4.87 8.18 -4.30
CA GLN A 50 -5.15 8.14 -5.76
C GLN A 50 -3.91 8.04 -6.66
N VAL A 51 -2.72 7.90 -6.07
CA VAL A 51 -1.46 7.68 -6.79
C VAL A 51 -1.07 6.22 -6.64
N ARG A 52 -0.55 5.61 -7.71
CA ARG A 52 -0.04 4.24 -7.66
C ARG A 52 1.42 4.23 -7.28
N VAL A 53 1.73 3.57 -6.17
CA VAL A 53 3.08 3.27 -5.73
C VAL A 53 3.38 1.82 -6.06
N GLN A 54 4.53 1.55 -6.67
CA GLN A 54 4.93 0.19 -7.07
C GLN A 54 6.09 -0.29 -6.22
N TRP A 55 6.01 -1.51 -5.69
CA TRP A 55 7.08 -2.16 -4.94
C TRP A 55 7.47 -3.45 -5.65
N LEU A 56 8.76 -3.69 -5.79
CA LEU A 56 9.28 -4.91 -6.41
C LEU A 56 9.82 -5.84 -5.34
N PHE A 57 9.34 -7.08 -5.36
CA PHE A 57 9.76 -8.15 -4.46
C PHE A 57 10.50 -9.22 -5.25
N LEU A 58 11.63 -9.69 -4.72
CA LEU A 58 12.45 -10.75 -5.28
C LEU A 58 12.45 -11.94 -4.33
N PHE A 59 11.92 -13.08 -4.77
CA PHE A 59 11.87 -14.31 -3.99
C PHE A 59 12.93 -15.32 -4.44
N ASP A 60 13.63 -15.98 -3.52
CA ASP A 60 14.39 -17.17 -3.90
C ASP A 60 13.44 -18.36 -4.07
N LEU A 61 13.12 -18.71 -5.32
CA LEU A 61 12.24 -19.85 -5.62
C LEU A 61 12.84 -21.21 -5.23
N ASN A 62 14.16 -21.28 -5.01
CA ASN A 62 14.79 -22.50 -4.52
C ASN A 62 14.49 -22.70 -3.03
N ASP A 63 14.39 -21.61 -2.28
CA ASP A 63 14.16 -21.59 -0.84
C ASP A 63 13.30 -20.39 -0.38
N LEU A 64 11.98 -20.61 -0.32
CA LEU A 64 11.03 -19.60 0.15
C LEU A 64 11.09 -19.38 1.67
N SER A 65 11.88 -20.16 2.44
CA SER A 65 12.00 -19.96 3.88
C SER A 65 12.67 -18.64 4.25
N TYR A 66 13.38 -18.02 3.29
CA TYR A 66 13.87 -16.65 3.41
C TYR A 66 12.80 -15.63 2.97
N PRO A 67 12.74 -14.46 3.62
CA PRO A 67 11.90 -13.37 3.14
C PRO A 67 12.36 -12.86 1.77
N PRO A 68 11.48 -12.22 0.99
CA PRO A 68 11.88 -11.61 -0.27
C PRO A 68 12.78 -10.40 -0.05
N ASP A 69 13.66 -10.12 -1.00
CA ASP A 69 14.30 -8.80 -1.10
C ASP A 69 13.28 -7.79 -1.63
N ILE A 70 13.34 -6.57 -1.11
CA ILE A 70 12.37 -5.51 -1.41
C ILE A 70 13.10 -4.36 -2.08
N ILE A 71 12.68 -4.00 -3.29
CA ILE A 71 13.14 -2.84 -4.04
C ILE A 71 12.02 -1.82 -4.05
N LEU A 72 12.28 -0.69 -3.42
CA LEU A 72 11.35 0.44 -3.33
C LEU A 72 11.81 1.53 -4.31
N PRO A 73 10.91 2.10 -5.12
CA PRO A 73 11.26 3.10 -6.11
C PRO A 73 11.66 4.43 -5.45
N ASP A 74 12.24 5.31 -6.27
CA ASP A 74 12.91 6.57 -5.91
C ASP A 74 12.09 7.58 -5.07
N LEU A 75 10.81 7.31 -4.76
CA LEU A 75 10.02 8.11 -3.83
C LEU A 75 10.33 7.81 -2.35
N TRP A 76 11.22 6.85 -2.05
CA TRP A 76 11.55 6.40 -0.70
C TRP A 76 13.01 6.62 -0.20
N PRO A 77 13.91 7.40 -0.84
CA PRO A 77 15.35 7.12 -0.74
C PRO A 77 15.96 7.41 0.63
N GLU A 78 15.32 8.23 1.48
CA GLU A 78 15.98 8.78 2.66
C GLU A 78 15.40 8.34 4.01
N TYR A 79 14.15 7.86 4.08
CA TYR A 79 13.48 7.64 5.37
C TYR A 79 13.32 6.18 5.79
N ILE A 80 13.45 5.21 4.88
CA ILE A 80 13.75 3.86 5.34
C ILE A 80 15.26 3.69 5.44
N THR A 81 15.83 4.32 6.45
CA THR A 81 17.16 3.94 6.90
C THR A 81 17.16 2.56 7.57
N ASP A 82 16.00 1.94 7.78
CA ASP A 82 15.95 0.65 8.48
C ASP A 82 14.76 -0.25 8.10
N ILE A 83 14.82 -0.88 6.91
CA ILE A 83 13.90 -1.98 6.50
C ILE A 83 13.93 -3.11 7.54
N SER A 84 15.01 -3.23 8.33
CA SER A 84 15.11 -4.21 9.41
C SER A 84 14.11 -3.98 10.54
N GLN A 85 13.47 -2.82 10.61
CA GLN A 85 12.35 -2.55 11.53
C GLN A 85 11.04 -3.23 11.12
N LEU A 86 10.93 -3.77 9.90
CA LEU A 86 9.77 -4.56 9.49
C LEU A 86 9.81 -5.88 10.26
N GLN A 87 9.04 -5.96 11.35
CA GLN A 87 9.01 -7.12 12.25
C GLN A 87 8.72 -8.42 11.50
N VAL A 88 7.89 -8.37 10.47
CA VAL A 88 7.57 -9.52 9.61
C VAL A 88 8.79 -10.13 8.89
N LEU A 89 9.85 -9.36 8.60
CA LEU A 89 11.08 -9.90 8.02
C LEU A 89 11.86 -10.75 9.03
N THR A 90 11.85 -10.36 10.31
CA THR A 90 12.48 -11.13 11.39
C THR A 90 11.68 -12.36 11.82
N THR A 91 10.36 -12.33 11.58
CA THR A 91 9.42 -13.41 11.94
C THR A 91 8.87 -14.12 10.71
N TRP A 92 9.58 -13.99 9.58
CA TRP A 92 9.14 -14.54 8.31
C TRP A 92 8.96 -16.05 8.41
N SER A 93 7.80 -16.54 7.98
CA SER A 93 7.52 -17.96 7.96
C SER A 93 6.52 -18.29 6.87
N ILE A 94 6.91 -19.17 5.96
CA ILE A 94 6.04 -19.69 4.90
C ILE A 94 4.95 -20.62 5.40
N THR A 95 5.06 -21.12 6.64
CA THR A 95 3.97 -21.89 7.25
C THR A 95 2.79 -20.98 7.65
N ASN A 96 3.04 -19.67 7.77
CA ASN A 96 2.01 -18.67 7.93
C ASN A 96 1.59 -18.15 6.54
N VAL A 97 0.41 -18.57 6.09
CA VAL A 97 -0.15 -18.17 4.78
C VAL A 97 -0.36 -16.65 4.62
N HIS A 98 -0.34 -15.90 5.71
CA HIS A 98 -0.47 -14.44 5.71
C HIS A 98 0.87 -13.71 5.81
N CYS A 99 2.03 -14.39 5.79
CA CYS A 99 3.32 -13.72 5.98
C CYS A 99 3.59 -12.63 4.94
N PHE A 100 3.27 -12.90 3.67
CA PHE A 100 3.45 -11.91 2.60
C PHE A 100 2.49 -10.74 2.73
N LEU A 101 1.21 -11.00 3.05
CA LEU A 101 0.24 -9.94 3.30
C LEU A 101 0.65 -9.04 4.49
N ARG A 102 1.14 -9.64 5.58
CA ARG A 102 1.67 -8.89 6.72
C ARG A 102 2.86 -8.02 6.32
N LEU A 103 3.73 -8.53 5.44
CA LEU A 103 4.82 -7.73 4.88
C LEU A 103 4.31 -6.51 4.11
N LEU A 104 3.26 -6.68 3.30
CA LEU A 104 2.65 -5.57 2.56
C LEU A 104 2.00 -4.54 3.50
N ILE A 105 1.36 -5.00 4.57
CA ILE A 105 0.76 -4.12 5.59
C ILE A 105 1.85 -3.34 6.33
N ASP A 106 2.89 -4.01 6.84
CA ASP A 106 4.00 -3.36 7.54
C ASP A 106 4.69 -2.32 6.63
N LEU A 107 4.92 -2.65 5.35
CA LEU A 107 5.46 -1.71 4.36
C LEU A 107 4.53 -0.52 4.14
N TYR A 108 3.22 -0.77 4.01
CA TYR A 108 2.23 0.29 3.81
C TYR A 108 2.19 1.26 4.99
N GLU A 109 2.21 0.74 6.22
CA GLU A 109 2.24 1.55 7.43
C GLU A 109 3.51 2.38 7.51
N LYS A 110 4.67 1.78 7.24
CA LYS A 110 5.95 2.51 7.18
C LYS A 110 5.97 3.58 6.10
N PHE A 111 5.39 3.31 4.94
CA PHE A 111 5.22 4.35 3.92
C PHE A 111 4.36 5.50 4.43
N SER A 112 3.23 5.20 5.09
CA SER A 112 2.34 6.22 5.63
C SER A 112 3.01 7.04 6.73
N GLU A 113 3.82 6.42 7.59
CA GLU A 113 4.61 7.11 8.62
C GLU A 113 5.62 8.07 7.99
N TYR A 114 6.34 7.61 6.97
CA TYR A 114 7.26 8.44 6.21
C TYR A 114 6.57 9.65 5.58
N GLN A 115 5.44 9.45 4.90
CA GLN A 115 4.72 10.54 4.25
C GLN A 115 4.16 11.55 5.26
N LYS A 116 3.73 11.09 6.46
CA LYS A 116 3.37 11.99 7.56
C LYS A 116 4.57 12.81 8.04
N ALA A 117 5.76 12.21 8.12
CA ALA A 117 6.99 12.92 8.48
C ALA A 117 7.38 13.95 7.42
N LEU A 118 7.22 13.66 6.13
CA LEU A 118 7.40 14.65 5.06
C LEU A 118 6.42 15.81 5.21
N PHE A 119 5.12 15.53 5.42
CA PHE A 119 4.10 16.56 5.65
C PHE A 119 4.41 17.47 6.84
N ALA A 120 4.93 16.91 7.94
CA ALA A 120 5.31 17.69 9.12
C ALA A 120 6.45 18.69 8.83
N ASN A 121 7.29 18.41 7.83
CA ASN A 121 8.43 19.24 7.44
C ASN A 121 8.13 20.21 6.26
N VAL A 122 6.90 20.24 5.76
CA VAL A 122 6.49 21.12 4.65
C VAL A 122 6.68 22.58 5.01
N ALA A 123 7.29 23.40 4.16
CA ALA A 123 7.55 24.81 4.48
C ALA A 123 6.28 25.69 4.54
N ASP A 124 5.19 25.28 3.88
CA ASP A 124 3.93 26.02 3.85
C ASP A 124 3.15 25.88 5.17
N GLU A 125 3.07 26.98 5.93
CA GLU A 125 2.37 27.05 7.22
C GLU A 125 0.87 26.75 7.15
N ARG A 126 0.21 27.00 6.00
CA ARG A 126 -1.21 26.64 5.83
C ARG A 126 -1.37 25.13 5.79
N ILE A 127 -0.51 24.45 5.03
CA ILE A 127 -0.52 22.99 4.93
C ILE A 127 -0.17 22.37 6.29
N LYS A 128 0.83 22.92 7.00
CA LYS A 128 1.15 22.47 8.37
C LYS A 128 -0.03 22.59 9.32
N PHE A 129 -0.78 23.69 9.24
CA PHE A 129 -1.96 23.89 10.11
C PHE A 129 -3.04 22.84 9.86
N GLU A 130 -3.37 22.57 8.59
CA GLU A 130 -4.33 21.52 8.21
C GLU A 130 -3.83 20.14 8.66
N PHE A 131 -2.54 19.84 8.42
CA PHE A 131 -1.91 18.60 8.86
C PHE A 131 -1.99 18.43 10.38
N ALA A 132 -1.70 19.47 11.16
CA ALA A 132 -1.73 19.42 12.62
C ALA A 132 -3.11 19.01 13.17
N THR A 133 -4.18 19.36 12.44
CA THR A 133 -5.56 19.00 12.79
C THR A 133 -5.90 17.55 12.41
N LEU A 134 -5.35 17.05 11.30
CA LEU A 134 -5.72 15.76 10.72
C LEU A 134 -4.76 14.60 11.07
N GLN A 135 -3.53 14.89 11.51
CA GLN A 135 -2.46 13.88 11.69
C GLN A 135 -2.81 12.74 12.67
N HIS A 136 -3.70 13.01 13.62
CA HIS A 136 -4.13 12.07 14.66
C HIS A 136 -5.20 11.09 14.17
N ASP A 137 -5.89 11.37 13.05
CA ASP A 137 -6.82 10.41 12.46
C ASP A 137 -6.02 9.36 11.68
N THR A 138 -6.06 8.12 12.17
CA THR A 138 -5.35 6.97 11.59
C THR A 138 -5.92 6.53 10.24
N ARG A 139 -7.09 7.03 9.84
CA ARG A 139 -7.72 6.73 8.56
C ARG A 139 -7.26 7.69 7.47
N VAL A 140 -6.85 8.90 7.84
CA VAL A 140 -6.36 9.90 6.90
C VAL A 140 -5.01 9.45 6.33
N ARG A 141 -4.84 9.64 5.03
CA ARG A 141 -3.60 9.37 4.30
C ARG A 141 -3.06 10.67 3.73
N PHE A 142 -1.74 10.79 3.76
CA PHE A 142 -1.00 11.97 3.33
C PHE A 142 0.07 11.51 2.35
N LEU A 143 0.21 12.19 1.21
CA LEU A 143 1.24 11.88 0.21
C LEU A 143 1.87 13.16 -0.32
N VAL A 144 3.19 13.22 -0.22
CA VAL A 144 4.05 14.24 -0.82
C VAL A 144 4.70 13.64 -2.07
N LEU A 145 4.51 14.28 -3.20
CA LEU A 145 5.27 13.97 -4.42
C LEU A 145 6.33 15.04 -4.59
N GLU A 146 7.59 14.63 -4.52
CA GLU A 146 8.71 15.52 -4.76
C GLU A 146 8.94 15.64 -6.28
N GLU A 147 8.91 16.89 -6.76
CA GLU A 147 9.30 17.36 -8.10
C GLU A 147 8.27 17.41 -9.25
N PRO A 148 8.45 18.41 -10.15
CA PRO A 148 9.34 19.58 -10.04
C PRO A 148 8.79 20.68 -9.10
N VAL A 149 7.52 20.56 -8.70
CA VAL A 149 6.85 21.36 -7.68
C VAL A 149 6.23 20.35 -6.71
N PRO A 150 6.46 20.47 -5.39
CA PRO A 150 5.94 19.49 -4.45
C PRO A 150 4.41 19.50 -4.48
N GLU A 151 3.81 18.33 -4.70
CA GLU A 151 2.36 18.14 -4.62
C GLU A 151 1.99 17.48 -3.30
N TYR A 152 0.94 18.01 -2.67
CA TYR A 152 0.46 17.54 -1.37
C TYR A 152 -0.94 16.98 -1.53
N HIS A 153 -1.07 15.68 -1.32
CA HIS A 153 -2.32 14.95 -1.43
C HIS A 153 -2.77 14.51 -0.04
N CYS A 154 -4.04 14.76 0.28
CA CYS A 154 -4.68 14.31 1.51
C CYS A 154 -5.94 13.52 1.14
N MET A 155 -6.06 12.30 1.65
CA MET A 155 -7.23 11.46 1.43
C MET A 155 -7.86 11.09 2.77
N ILE A 156 -9.14 11.42 2.91
CA ILE A 156 -9.96 11.08 4.07
C ILE A 156 -10.97 10.03 3.63
N PRO A 157 -10.84 8.76 4.04
CA PRO A 157 -11.84 7.75 3.73
C PRO A 157 -13.14 8.08 4.47
N ILE A 158 -14.24 8.14 3.73
CA ILE A 158 -15.57 8.36 4.29
C ILE A 158 -16.28 7.01 4.35
N GLU A 159 -16.50 6.51 5.57
CA GLU A 159 -17.37 5.36 5.80
C GLU A 159 -18.82 5.85 5.80
N VAL A 160 -19.54 5.54 4.72
CA VAL A 160 -20.98 5.77 4.65
C VAL A 160 -21.67 4.47 5.06
N ASP A 161 -22.34 4.47 6.21
CA ASP A 161 -23.19 3.35 6.60
C ASP A 161 -24.48 3.37 5.78
N PHE A 162 -24.48 2.60 4.69
CA PHE A 162 -25.65 2.44 3.82
C PHE A 162 -26.78 1.63 4.47
N ASN A 163 -26.55 0.97 5.61
CA ASN A 163 -27.62 0.23 6.31
C ASN A 163 -28.67 1.16 6.92
N ILE A 164 -28.30 2.42 7.20
CA ILE A 164 -29.23 3.44 7.69
C ILE A 164 -30.30 3.77 6.62
N TYR A 165 -29.98 3.66 5.33
CA TYR A 165 -30.91 3.95 4.25
C TYR A 165 -31.99 2.87 4.05
N ASN A 166 -31.66 1.59 4.28
CA ASN A 166 -32.59 0.47 4.09
C ASN A 166 -33.62 0.30 5.23
N SER A 167 -33.41 0.94 6.38
CA SER A 167 -34.35 0.86 7.51
C SER A 167 -35.55 1.82 7.38
N LYS A 168 -35.50 2.79 6.46
CA LYS A 168 -36.60 3.75 6.24
C LYS A 168 -37.46 3.47 5.01
N SER A 169 -37.00 2.68 4.04
CA SER A 169 -37.78 2.35 2.84
C SER A 169 -38.94 1.38 3.12
N HIS A 170 -38.87 0.58 4.19
CA HIS A 170 -39.98 -0.31 4.59
C HIS A 170 -41.09 0.35 5.42
N SER A 171 -40.95 1.64 5.78
CA SER A 171 -41.95 2.37 6.59
C SER A 171 -43.03 3.06 5.75
N LEU A 172 -42.84 3.24 4.44
CA LEU A 172 -43.78 3.98 3.58
C LEU A 172 -44.83 3.07 2.92
N ASP A 173 -44.53 1.79 2.72
CA ASP A 173 -45.49 0.84 2.12
C ASP A 173 -46.57 0.37 3.10
N SER A 174 -46.31 0.46 4.41
CA SER A 174 -47.28 0.11 5.46
C SER A 174 -48.28 1.23 5.79
N ALA A 175 -48.17 2.41 5.16
CA ALA A 175 -49.07 3.55 5.37
C ALA A 175 -50.14 3.70 4.26
N LEU A 176 -50.19 2.78 3.30
CA LEU A 176 -51.13 2.79 2.16
C LEU A 176 -52.09 1.59 2.13
N HIS A 177 -52.24 0.86 3.24
CA HIS A 177 -53.24 -0.19 3.40
C HIS A 177 -54.12 0.02 4.64
#